data_AF-A0A1F7P4N2-F1
#
_entry.id   AF-A0A1F7P4N2-F1
#
_cell.length_a   1.000
_cell.length_b   1.000
_cell.length_c   1.000
_cell.angle_alpha   90.00
_cell.angle_beta   90.00
_cell.angle_gamma   90.00
#
_symmetry.space_group_name_H-M   'P 1'
#
loop_
_entity.id
_entity.type
_entity.pdbx_description
1 polymer ?
#
loop_
_entity_poly.entity_id
_entity_poly.type
_entity_poly.pdbx_seq_one_letter_code
_entity_poly.pdbx_strand_id
1 'polypeptide(L)'
;MTVPSGLRALRHRDFRLFWSGQLVSLVGTWMQSVAQAWLVLQLTDSPFRLGLVSTLQFLPILLFSLVTGAAADRFPKRRMLLGTQTALALQALTLAALVFAGQVRYWHVAVLALLYGCANVLDIPTRQSFVVELVGRGDLVNAIALNSAAFNTARIVGPAAAGLLIGRFGVGPAFLLNGLSFLVVIGALAAVRAEGRPRPRPPGGVLAEVGEGLRYALATPRVAMVLGLVLTMSVCVFNFNVSVPLFARNVLGAGAEGFGFLMSAVGFGAVTGALSLATLGGRRPPLAAIGVAAVIACTGLVALATVGRFGAAVPLLFVIGFGAIIFMAGCNTTLQLGAPDELRGRVMGLYALMFGGSTPILSFLVVIGALAAVRAEGRPRPRPPGGVLAEIGEGLRYALATPRVAMVLGLVLTMSVCVFNFNVSVPLFARNVLGAGAEGFGFLMSAVGFGAVTGALSLATLGGRRPPLAAIGVAAVIACTGLVALATVGRFGAAVPLLFVIGFGAIIFMAGCNTTLQLGAPDELRGRVMGLYALMFGGSTPIGSFLVGSLAEVAGVRVALMAAGATGLAVLGAIALWWRRRGAPRDTPTGSWSRRAAPRRGPSGLPRP
;
A
#
# COMPACT_ATOMS: atom_id res chain seq x y z
N MET A 1 -14.75 26.15 26.05
CA MET A 1 -13.34 25.97 25.65
C MET A 1 -13.21 26.15 24.14
N THR A 2 -12.38 27.08 23.70
CA THR A 2 -12.06 27.30 22.27
C THR A 2 -11.11 26.21 21.80
N VAL A 3 -11.65 25.20 21.12
CA VAL A 3 -10.85 24.12 20.51
C VAL A 3 -9.82 24.74 19.54
N PRO A 4 -8.52 24.40 19.62
CA PRO A 4 -7.49 24.93 18.74
C PRO A 4 -7.85 24.77 17.26
N SER A 5 -7.32 25.65 16.39
CA SER A 5 -7.59 25.57 14.95
C SER A 5 -7.26 24.18 14.36
N GLY A 6 -6.21 23.54 14.90
CA GLY A 6 -5.78 22.15 14.63
C GLY A 6 -6.84 21.09 14.83
N LEU A 7 -7.86 21.36 15.62
CA LEU A 7 -8.85 20.39 16.05
C LEU A 7 -10.27 20.87 15.69
N ARG A 8 -10.42 21.76 14.71
CA ARG A 8 -11.71 22.33 14.28
C ARG A 8 -12.75 21.28 13.89
N ALA A 9 -12.37 20.20 13.23
CA ALA A 9 -13.27 19.09 12.93
C ALA A 9 -13.85 18.46 14.21
N LEU A 10 -13.07 18.41 15.30
CA LEU A 10 -13.53 17.96 16.61
C LEU A 10 -14.51 18.95 17.28
N ARG A 11 -14.81 20.12 16.71
CA ARG A 11 -15.96 20.94 17.16
C ARG A 11 -17.29 20.28 16.79
N HIS A 12 -17.37 19.65 15.61
CA HIS A 12 -18.54 18.90 15.19
C HIS A 12 -18.72 17.70 16.10
N ARG A 13 -19.85 17.66 16.83
CA ARG A 13 -20.17 16.58 17.77
C ARG A 13 -20.07 15.22 17.10
N ASP A 14 -20.69 15.09 15.94
CA ASP A 14 -20.83 13.85 15.19
C ASP A 14 -19.47 13.34 14.68
N PHE A 15 -18.61 14.22 14.15
CA PHE A 15 -17.23 13.83 13.81
C PHE A 15 -16.33 13.58 15.02
N ARG A 16 -16.44 14.37 16.10
CA ARG A 16 -15.63 14.16 17.31
C ARG A 16 -15.88 12.76 17.87
N LEU A 17 -17.15 12.36 17.97
CA LEU A 17 -17.56 11.02 18.38
C LEU A 17 -17.00 9.95 17.44
N PHE A 18 -17.19 10.10 16.13
CA PHE A 18 -16.73 9.15 15.14
C PHE A 18 -15.20 9.00 15.12
N TRP A 19 -14.45 10.11 15.09
CA TRP A 19 -12.99 10.11 15.01
C TRP A 19 -12.33 9.57 16.28
N SER A 20 -12.84 9.91 17.47
CA SER A 20 -12.29 9.36 18.72
C SER A 20 -12.50 7.84 18.79
N GLY A 21 -13.69 7.35 18.43
CA GLY A 21 -13.92 5.91 18.32
C GLY A 21 -13.02 5.25 17.27
N GLN A 22 -12.80 5.93 16.14
CA GLN A 22 -11.95 5.42 15.06
C GLN A 22 -10.48 5.32 15.42
N LEU A 23 -9.92 6.27 16.15
CA LEU A 23 -8.53 6.18 16.63
C LEU A 23 -8.33 4.93 17.52
N VAL A 24 -9.26 4.69 18.46
CA VAL A 24 -9.23 3.51 19.34
C VAL A 24 -9.41 2.23 18.52
N SER A 25 -10.36 2.22 17.58
CA SER A 25 -10.64 1.07 16.71
C SER A 25 -9.51 0.73 15.73
N LEU A 26 -8.74 1.71 15.24
CA LEU A 26 -7.56 1.45 14.43
C LEU A 26 -6.47 0.73 15.24
N VAL A 27 -6.20 1.16 16.48
CA VAL A 27 -5.27 0.47 17.39
C VAL A 27 -5.78 -0.93 17.71
N GLY A 28 -7.07 -1.06 18.04
CA GLY A 28 -7.74 -2.34 18.28
C GLY A 28 -7.65 -3.31 17.10
N THR A 29 -7.77 -2.82 15.87
CA THR A 29 -7.74 -3.62 14.65
C THR A 29 -6.35 -4.19 14.38
N TRP A 30 -5.30 -3.36 14.49
CA TRP A 30 -3.91 -3.84 14.41
C TRP A 30 -3.59 -4.84 15.53
N MET A 31 -4.12 -4.60 16.73
CA MET A 31 -3.96 -5.49 17.88
C MET A 31 -4.67 -6.83 17.69
N GLN A 32 -5.91 -6.85 17.15
CA GLN A 32 -6.61 -8.08 16.79
C GLN A 32 -5.85 -8.85 15.71
N SER A 33 -5.26 -8.19 14.72
CA SER A 33 -4.50 -8.90 13.67
C SER A 33 -3.37 -9.76 14.26
N VAL A 34 -2.71 -9.27 15.31
CA VAL A 34 -1.67 -9.98 16.06
C VAL A 34 -2.28 -11.08 16.93
N ALA A 35 -3.34 -10.79 17.69
CA ALA A 35 -4.02 -11.76 18.54
C ALA A 35 -4.65 -12.93 17.76
N GLN A 36 -5.21 -12.68 16.58
CA GLN A 36 -5.83 -13.67 15.71
C GLN A 36 -4.80 -14.66 15.17
N ALA A 37 -3.63 -14.17 14.76
CA ALA A 37 -2.52 -15.03 14.36
C ALA A 37 -2.06 -15.93 15.51
N TRP A 38 -1.95 -15.38 16.74
CA TRP A 38 -1.58 -16.15 17.93
C TRP A 38 -2.64 -17.19 18.34
N LEU A 39 -3.92 -16.83 18.30
CA LEU A 39 -5.03 -17.73 18.65
C LEU A 39 -5.10 -18.96 17.75
N VAL A 40 -4.90 -18.81 16.43
CA VAL A 40 -4.93 -19.96 15.52
C VAL A 40 -3.89 -20.98 15.95
N LEU A 41 -2.67 -20.53 16.24
CA LEU A 41 -1.61 -21.41 16.72
C LEU A 41 -1.95 -22.03 18.08
N GLN A 42 -2.56 -21.28 19.01
CA GLN A 42 -3.03 -21.84 20.28
C GLN A 42 -4.05 -22.98 20.12
N LEU A 43 -4.91 -22.92 19.10
CA LEU A 43 -5.98 -23.90 18.89
C LEU A 43 -5.59 -25.12 18.08
N THR A 44 -4.57 -25.00 17.23
CA THR A 44 -4.29 -26.02 16.22
C THR A 44 -2.88 -26.54 16.25
N ASP A 45 -1.95 -25.80 16.86
CA ASP A 45 -0.50 -25.93 16.71
C ASP A 45 0.00 -26.05 15.25
N SER A 46 -0.87 -25.72 14.31
CA SER A 46 -0.79 -26.07 12.89
C SER A 46 -0.50 -24.82 12.05
N PRO A 47 0.72 -24.74 11.47
CA PRO A 47 1.10 -23.62 10.62
C PRO A 47 0.28 -23.48 9.34
N PHE A 48 -0.18 -24.57 8.73
CA PHE A 48 -1.04 -24.54 7.55
C PHE A 48 -2.32 -23.76 7.83
N ARG A 49 -2.94 -24.04 8.97
CA ARG A 49 -4.19 -23.43 9.40
C ARG A 49 -4.07 -21.92 9.64
N LEU A 50 -2.91 -21.44 10.11
CA LEU A 50 -2.61 -20.00 10.20
C LEU A 50 -2.47 -19.36 8.81
N GLY A 51 -1.69 -19.97 7.91
CA GLY A 51 -1.53 -19.49 6.54
C GLY A 51 -2.87 -19.35 5.79
N LEU A 52 -3.75 -20.34 5.95
CA LEU A 52 -5.10 -20.33 5.38
C LEU A 52 -5.99 -19.21 5.98
N VAL A 53 -5.89 -18.93 7.28
CA VAL A 53 -6.64 -17.81 7.92
C VAL A 53 -6.21 -16.45 7.36
N SER A 54 -4.90 -16.22 7.17
CA SER A 54 -4.41 -15.00 6.51
C SER A 54 -4.86 -14.91 5.05
N THR A 55 -4.87 -16.03 4.33
CA THR A 55 -5.37 -16.11 2.94
C THR A 55 -6.84 -15.68 2.86
N LEU A 56 -7.69 -16.23 3.71
CA LEU A 56 -9.13 -15.90 3.78
C LEU A 56 -9.39 -14.43 4.14
N GLN A 57 -8.53 -13.81 4.94
CA GLN A 57 -8.66 -12.40 5.34
C GLN A 57 -8.46 -11.41 4.18
N PHE A 58 -7.48 -11.68 3.29
CA PHE A 58 -7.11 -10.76 2.21
C PHE A 58 -7.76 -11.08 0.85
N LEU A 59 -8.22 -12.33 0.65
CA LEU A 59 -8.84 -12.77 -0.61
C LEU A 59 -10.01 -11.88 -1.11
N PRO A 60 -10.96 -11.40 -0.27
CA PRO A 60 -12.06 -10.56 -0.75
C PRO A 60 -11.61 -9.21 -1.34
N ILE A 61 -10.51 -8.63 -0.81
CA ILE A 61 -9.97 -7.35 -1.29
C ILE A 61 -9.36 -7.52 -2.68
N LEU A 62 -8.65 -8.63 -2.90
CA LEU A 62 -8.06 -9.00 -4.20
C LEU A 62 -9.14 -9.18 -5.27
N LEU A 63 -10.29 -9.77 -4.92
CA LEU A 63 -11.36 -10.11 -5.87
C LEU A 63 -12.36 -8.97 -6.14
N PHE A 64 -12.70 -8.14 -5.14
CA PHE A 64 -13.90 -7.27 -5.21
C PHE A 64 -13.64 -5.76 -5.11
N SER A 65 -12.40 -5.31 -4.97
CA SER A 65 -12.05 -3.89 -4.75
C SER A 65 -12.60 -2.89 -5.78
N LEU A 66 -12.75 -3.28 -7.05
CA LEU A 66 -13.32 -2.41 -8.10
C LEU A 66 -14.85 -2.31 -8.03
N VAL A 67 -15.53 -3.36 -7.53
CA VAL A 67 -16.99 -3.51 -7.57
C VAL A 67 -17.65 -2.83 -6.37
N THR A 68 -16.99 -2.84 -5.21
CA THR A 68 -17.57 -2.38 -3.94
C THR A 68 -17.73 -0.88 -3.82
N GLY A 69 -16.97 -0.08 -4.58
CA GLY A 69 -17.13 1.38 -4.63
C GLY A 69 -18.51 1.82 -5.15
N ALA A 70 -19.09 1.09 -6.10
CA ALA A 70 -20.46 1.35 -6.57
C ALA A 70 -21.52 0.84 -5.57
N ALA A 71 -21.24 -0.28 -4.89
CA ALA A 71 -22.14 -0.82 -3.86
C ALA A 71 -22.30 0.12 -2.65
N ALA A 72 -21.26 0.89 -2.30
CA ALA A 72 -21.25 1.81 -1.16
C ALA A 72 -22.27 2.98 -1.28
N ASP A 73 -22.61 3.43 -2.50
CA ASP A 73 -23.59 4.51 -2.72
C ASP A 73 -25.06 4.03 -2.68
N ARG A 74 -25.30 2.72 -2.77
CA ARG A 74 -26.66 2.13 -2.85
C ARG A 74 -27.39 2.07 -1.50
N PHE A 75 -26.69 2.27 -0.40
CA PHE A 75 -27.21 2.13 0.97
C PHE A 75 -26.98 3.41 1.77
N PRO A 76 -27.76 3.68 2.83
CA PRO A 76 -27.50 4.83 3.68
C PRO A 76 -26.15 4.64 4.35
N LYS A 77 -25.21 5.58 4.21
CA LYS A 77 -23.81 5.37 4.64
C LYS A 77 -23.68 5.10 6.12
N ARG A 78 -24.49 5.75 6.97
CA ARG A 78 -24.55 5.44 8.40
C ARG A 78 -25.04 4.00 8.64
N ARG A 79 -26.02 3.51 7.87
CA ARG A 79 -26.51 2.12 8.00
C ARG A 79 -25.54 1.10 7.41
N MET A 80 -24.85 1.41 6.32
CA MET A 80 -23.77 0.57 5.77
C MET A 80 -22.59 0.49 6.75
N LEU A 81 -22.14 1.62 7.31
CA LEU A 81 -21.09 1.64 8.34
C LEU A 81 -21.53 1.00 9.64
N LEU A 82 -22.77 1.22 10.11
CA LEU A 82 -23.29 0.45 11.24
C LEU A 82 -23.32 -1.04 10.90
N GLY A 83 -23.66 -1.44 9.68
CA GLY A 83 -23.59 -2.82 9.21
C GLY A 83 -22.19 -3.41 9.20
N THR A 84 -21.20 -2.74 8.58
CA THR A 84 -19.81 -3.22 8.52
C THR A 84 -19.14 -3.18 9.89
N GLN A 85 -19.35 -2.11 10.68
CA GLN A 85 -18.84 -2.02 12.03
C GLN A 85 -19.52 -3.02 12.97
N THR A 86 -20.82 -3.31 12.82
CA THR A 86 -21.49 -4.38 13.58
C THR A 86 -21.01 -5.75 13.14
N ALA A 87 -20.78 -5.99 11.85
CA ALA A 87 -20.18 -7.23 11.37
C ALA A 87 -18.76 -7.43 11.96
N LEU A 88 -17.94 -6.37 12.00
CA LEU A 88 -16.61 -6.40 12.62
C LEU A 88 -16.65 -6.51 14.16
N ALA A 89 -17.62 -5.86 14.81
CA ALA A 89 -17.85 -5.95 16.25
C ALA A 89 -18.31 -7.35 16.64
N LEU A 90 -19.35 -7.88 15.98
CA LEU A 90 -19.82 -9.25 16.17
C LEU A 90 -18.70 -10.24 15.86
N GLN A 91 -17.92 -10.03 14.80
CA GLN A 91 -16.78 -10.89 14.49
C GLN A 91 -15.77 -10.93 15.63
N ALA A 92 -15.37 -9.77 16.15
CA ALA A 92 -14.41 -9.65 17.25
C ALA A 92 -14.98 -10.15 18.60
N LEU A 93 -16.24 -9.83 18.91
CA LEU A 93 -16.92 -10.20 20.16
C LEU A 93 -17.29 -11.69 20.18
N THR A 94 -17.71 -12.28 19.06
CA THR A 94 -17.89 -13.73 18.93
C THR A 94 -16.55 -14.44 19.13
N LEU A 95 -15.46 -13.91 18.56
CA LEU A 95 -14.13 -14.46 18.79
C LEU A 95 -13.71 -14.35 20.28
N ALA A 96 -13.97 -13.21 20.92
CA ALA A 96 -13.72 -13.02 22.35
C ALA A 96 -14.57 -13.95 23.25
N ALA A 97 -15.88 -14.04 23.00
CA ALA A 97 -16.81 -14.85 23.78
C ALA A 97 -16.49 -16.35 23.65
N LEU A 98 -16.20 -16.82 22.44
CA LEU A 98 -15.75 -18.19 22.21
C LEU A 98 -14.43 -18.49 22.94
N VAL A 99 -13.50 -17.53 22.98
CA VAL A 99 -12.23 -17.67 23.73
C VAL A 99 -12.48 -17.75 25.23
N PHE A 100 -13.26 -16.83 25.82
CA PHE A 100 -13.55 -16.84 27.26
C PHE A 100 -14.39 -18.04 27.71
N ALA A 101 -15.28 -18.54 26.85
CA ALA A 101 -16.06 -19.75 27.13
C ALA A 101 -15.24 -21.05 26.96
N GLY A 102 -14.00 -20.99 26.47
CA GLY A 102 -13.20 -22.16 26.13
C GLY A 102 -13.74 -22.97 24.94
N GLN A 103 -14.72 -22.44 24.20
CA GLN A 103 -15.41 -23.12 23.09
C GLN A 103 -14.89 -22.71 21.70
N VAL A 104 -13.88 -21.84 21.62
CA VAL A 104 -13.30 -21.44 20.35
C VAL A 104 -12.63 -22.64 19.66
N ARG A 105 -12.83 -22.75 18.35
CA ARG A 105 -12.36 -23.84 17.49
C ARG A 105 -11.82 -23.23 16.22
N TYR A 106 -10.92 -23.92 15.53
CA TYR A 106 -10.26 -23.40 14.33
C TYR A 106 -11.23 -22.83 13.28
N TRP A 107 -12.29 -23.59 12.95
CA TRP A 107 -13.23 -23.20 11.90
C TRP A 107 -13.99 -21.91 12.24
N HIS A 108 -14.24 -21.63 13.53
CA HIS A 108 -14.78 -20.34 13.97
C HIS A 108 -13.84 -19.21 13.49
N VAL A 109 -12.54 -19.31 13.77
CA VAL A 109 -11.55 -18.29 13.40
C VAL A 109 -11.44 -18.13 11.87
N ALA A 110 -11.48 -19.23 11.11
CA ALA A 110 -11.41 -19.20 9.65
C ALA A 110 -12.62 -18.51 9.00
N VAL A 111 -13.84 -18.84 9.43
CA VAL A 111 -15.07 -18.18 8.97
C VAL A 111 -15.06 -16.70 9.34
N LEU A 112 -14.69 -16.38 10.59
CA LEU A 112 -14.62 -15.01 11.10
C LEU A 112 -13.57 -14.16 10.35
N ALA A 113 -12.45 -14.75 9.93
CA ALA A 113 -11.44 -14.07 9.12
C ALA A 113 -11.93 -13.74 7.70
N LEU A 114 -12.68 -14.65 7.05
CA LEU A 114 -13.31 -14.38 5.76
C LEU A 114 -14.36 -13.27 5.88
N LEU A 115 -15.21 -13.33 6.91
CA LEU A 115 -16.20 -12.28 7.21
C LEU A 115 -15.55 -10.92 7.47
N TYR A 116 -14.41 -10.88 8.17
CA TYR A 116 -13.62 -9.67 8.36
C TYR A 116 -13.15 -9.08 7.01
N GLY A 117 -12.66 -9.91 6.09
CA GLY A 117 -12.25 -9.48 4.74
C GLY A 117 -13.41 -8.92 3.92
N CYS A 118 -14.56 -9.60 3.95
CA CYS A 118 -15.79 -9.18 3.28
C CYS A 118 -16.36 -7.87 3.86
N ALA A 119 -16.27 -7.64 5.17
CA ALA A 119 -16.67 -6.38 5.78
C ALA A 119 -15.72 -5.24 5.36
N ASN A 120 -14.40 -5.46 5.39
CA ASN A 120 -13.40 -4.43 5.07
C ASN A 120 -13.50 -3.89 3.63
N VAL A 121 -13.79 -4.75 2.65
CA VAL A 121 -13.88 -4.34 1.24
C VAL A 121 -15.07 -3.40 0.94
N LEU A 122 -16.09 -3.39 1.80
CA LEU A 122 -17.21 -2.43 1.78
C LEU A 122 -16.97 -1.24 2.72
N ASP A 123 -16.36 -1.48 3.88
CA ASP A 123 -16.15 -0.50 4.94
C ASP A 123 -15.25 0.66 4.49
N ILE A 124 -14.08 0.37 3.93
CA ILE A 124 -13.08 1.37 3.53
C ILE A 124 -13.65 2.45 2.59
N PRO A 125 -14.28 2.13 1.44
CA PRO A 125 -14.84 3.15 0.54
C PRO A 125 -16.02 3.91 1.18
N THR A 126 -16.90 3.21 1.91
CA THR A 126 -18.04 3.84 2.59
C THR A 126 -17.55 4.86 3.60
N ARG A 127 -16.56 4.48 4.43
CA ARG A 127 -15.93 5.31 5.47
C ARG A 127 -15.35 6.59 4.89
N GLN A 128 -14.55 6.49 3.82
CA GLN A 128 -13.96 7.65 3.16
C GLN A 128 -15.04 8.65 2.68
N SER A 129 -16.14 8.14 2.12
CA SER A 129 -17.23 8.97 1.58
C SER A 129 -18.21 9.53 2.62
N PHE A 130 -18.13 9.11 3.89
CA PHE A 130 -19.02 9.54 4.97
C PHE A 130 -18.44 10.70 5.80
N VAL A 131 -17.11 10.90 5.82
CA VAL A 131 -16.46 11.95 6.62
C VAL A 131 -17.03 13.34 6.34
N VAL A 132 -17.27 13.70 5.06
CA VAL A 132 -17.91 14.97 4.66
C VAL A 132 -19.32 15.19 5.22
N GLU A 133 -20.05 14.12 5.51
CA GLU A 133 -21.41 14.19 6.06
C GLU A 133 -21.38 14.42 7.59
N LEU A 134 -20.24 14.15 8.26
CA LEU A 134 -20.04 14.33 9.70
C LEU A 134 -19.54 15.72 10.12
N VAL A 135 -18.70 16.35 9.30
CA VAL A 135 -18.16 17.72 9.52
C VAL A 135 -18.76 18.78 8.61
N GLY A 136 -19.67 18.34 7.73
CA GLY A 136 -20.18 19.17 6.65
C GLY A 136 -19.10 19.62 5.67
N ARG A 137 -19.52 20.46 4.73
CA ARG A 137 -18.62 20.96 3.66
C ARG A 137 -17.58 21.99 4.13
N GLY A 138 -17.55 22.31 5.43
CA GLY A 138 -16.83 23.43 6.01
C GLY A 138 -15.65 23.07 6.93
N ASP A 139 -15.47 21.82 7.34
CA ASP A 139 -14.31 21.41 8.17
C ASP A 139 -13.67 20.08 7.69
N LEU A 140 -14.02 19.64 6.47
CA LEU A 140 -13.55 18.39 5.86
C LEU A 140 -12.03 18.30 5.68
N VAL A 141 -11.37 19.43 5.42
CA VAL A 141 -9.91 19.54 5.29
C VAL A 141 -9.22 19.04 6.56
N ASN A 142 -9.66 19.57 7.70
CA ASN A 142 -9.13 19.24 9.02
C ASN A 142 -9.44 17.77 9.39
N ALA A 143 -10.65 17.30 9.03
CA ALA A 143 -11.08 15.92 9.29
C ALA A 143 -10.24 14.85 8.57
N ILE A 144 -9.94 15.06 7.27
CA ILE A 144 -9.12 14.11 6.49
C ILE A 144 -7.68 14.10 7.01
N ALA A 145 -7.12 15.27 7.34
CA ALA A 145 -5.77 15.38 7.90
C ALA A 145 -5.62 14.61 9.24
N LEU A 146 -6.60 14.73 10.14
CA LEU A 146 -6.62 14.00 11.42
C LEU A 146 -6.76 12.47 11.22
N ASN A 147 -7.46 12.01 10.18
CA ASN A 147 -7.53 10.58 9.84
C ASN A 147 -6.17 10.04 9.35
N SER A 148 -5.45 10.80 8.51
CA SER A 148 -4.13 10.39 8.01
C SER A 148 -3.08 10.26 9.12
N ALA A 149 -3.13 11.14 10.13
CA ALA A 149 -2.29 11.02 11.32
C ALA A 149 -2.64 9.75 12.13
N ALA A 150 -3.92 9.56 12.47
CA ALA A 150 -4.40 8.43 13.26
C ALA A 150 -3.98 7.05 12.69
N PHE A 151 -4.09 6.85 11.38
CA PHE A 151 -3.73 5.59 10.73
C PHE A 151 -2.24 5.24 10.87
N ASN A 152 -1.36 6.23 10.68
CA ASN A 152 0.10 6.01 10.75
C ASN A 152 0.56 5.71 12.19
N THR A 153 -0.03 6.38 13.18
CA THR A 153 0.23 6.10 14.60
C THR A 153 -0.24 4.69 14.99
N ALA A 154 -1.46 4.30 14.62
CA ALA A 154 -2.05 3.03 15.02
C ALA A 154 -1.25 1.81 14.54
N ARG A 155 -0.65 1.88 13.33
CA ARG A 155 0.20 0.83 12.77
C ARG A 155 1.45 0.53 13.62
N ILE A 156 1.95 1.51 14.37
CA ILE A 156 3.11 1.36 15.25
C ILE A 156 2.67 0.83 16.62
N VAL A 157 1.60 1.39 17.18
CA VAL A 157 1.16 1.12 18.57
C VAL A 157 0.44 -0.23 18.71
N GLY A 158 -0.40 -0.62 17.75
CA GLY A 158 -1.26 -1.81 17.85
C GLY A 158 -0.53 -3.13 18.10
N PRO A 159 0.53 -3.47 17.33
CA PRO A 159 1.26 -4.72 17.55
C PRO A 159 1.99 -4.80 18.90
N ALA A 160 2.50 -3.67 19.40
CA ALA A 160 3.14 -3.60 20.71
C ALA A 160 2.13 -3.81 21.85
N ALA A 161 0.96 -3.17 21.76
CA ALA A 161 -0.13 -3.35 22.72
C ALA A 161 -0.63 -4.81 22.76
N ALA A 162 -0.74 -5.46 21.59
CA ALA A 162 -1.13 -6.86 21.50
C ALA A 162 -0.20 -7.80 22.26
N GLY A 163 1.12 -7.68 22.07
CA GLY A 163 2.09 -8.56 22.75
C GLY A 163 1.93 -8.52 24.27
N LEU A 164 1.90 -7.32 24.84
CA LEU A 164 1.75 -7.08 26.29
C LEU A 164 0.41 -7.62 26.85
N LEU A 165 -0.69 -7.40 26.12
CA LEU A 165 -2.01 -7.88 26.54
C LEU A 165 -2.08 -9.42 26.51
N ILE A 166 -1.60 -10.04 25.44
CA ILE A 166 -1.72 -11.48 25.26
C ILE A 166 -0.81 -12.25 26.24
N GLY A 167 0.38 -11.74 26.56
CA GLY A 167 1.27 -12.38 27.53
C GLY A 167 0.70 -12.41 28.95
N ARG A 168 0.00 -11.35 29.37
CA ARG A 168 -0.52 -11.21 30.75
C ARG A 168 -1.94 -11.76 30.94
N PHE A 169 -2.79 -11.62 29.93
CA PHE A 169 -4.22 -11.89 30.05
C PHE A 169 -4.78 -12.81 28.93
N GLY A 170 -3.92 -13.36 28.08
CA GLY A 170 -4.31 -14.20 26.96
C GLY A 170 -4.92 -13.42 25.78
N VAL A 171 -5.34 -14.14 24.73
CA VAL A 171 -5.85 -13.52 23.49
C VAL A 171 -7.26 -12.94 23.61
N GLY A 172 -8.07 -13.43 24.55
CA GLY A 172 -9.46 -13.02 24.75
C GLY A 172 -9.62 -11.50 24.91
N PRO A 173 -8.87 -10.85 25.83
CA PRO A 173 -8.86 -9.41 26.00
C PRO A 173 -8.49 -8.61 24.75
N ALA A 174 -7.64 -9.11 23.86
CA ALA A 174 -7.31 -8.40 22.63
C ALA A 174 -8.51 -8.36 21.66
N PHE A 175 -9.25 -9.47 21.52
CA PHE A 175 -10.49 -9.52 20.75
C PHE A 175 -11.61 -8.74 21.43
N LEU A 176 -11.72 -8.82 22.76
CA LEU A 176 -12.70 -8.07 23.54
C LEU A 176 -12.46 -6.57 23.38
N LEU A 177 -11.25 -6.08 23.60
CA LEU A 177 -10.91 -4.66 23.46
C LEU A 177 -11.12 -4.17 22.02
N ASN A 178 -10.85 -4.99 21.00
CA ASN A 178 -11.20 -4.60 19.63
C ASN A 178 -12.71 -4.58 19.39
N GLY A 179 -13.45 -5.59 19.86
CA GLY A 179 -14.91 -5.64 19.78
C GLY A 179 -15.57 -4.47 20.51
N LEU A 180 -15.13 -4.16 21.72
CA LEU A 180 -15.52 -2.97 22.49
C LEU A 180 -15.13 -1.68 21.77
N SER A 181 -13.97 -1.62 21.11
CA SER A 181 -13.61 -0.45 20.29
C SER A 181 -14.56 -0.25 19.11
N PHE A 182 -15.02 -1.33 18.47
CA PHE A 182 -16.09 -1.25 17.48
C PHE A 182 -17.43 -0.87 18.12
N LEU A 183 -17.76 -1.31 19.34
CA LEU A 183 -18.94 -0.81 20.07
C LEU A 183 -18.82 0.71 20.36
N VAL A 184 -17.63 1.23 20.65
CA VAL A 184 -17.41 2.68 20.77
C VAL A 184 -17.65 3.38 19.43
N VAL A 185 -17.20 2.82 18.30
CA VAL A 185 -17.50 3.35 16.96
C VAL A 185 -19.00 3.23 16.63
N ILE A 186 -19.67 2.14 17.00
CA ILE A 186 -21.11 1.93 16.77
C ILE A 186 -21.93 2.88 17.62
N GLY A 187 -21.59 3.06 18.91
CA GLY A 187 -22.22 4.04 19.79
C GLY A 187 -22.01 5.47 19.30
N ALA A 188 -20.81 5.79 18.81
CA ALA A 188 -20.54 7.05 18.13
C ALA A 188 -21.41 7.21 16.87
N LEU A 189 -21.45 6.22 15.98
CA LEU A 189 -22.29 6.21 14.78
C LEU A 189 -23.79 6.23 15.10
N ALA A 190 -24.23 5.66 16.22
CA ALA A 190 -25.61 5.71 16.67
C ALA A 190 -25.96 7.12 17.18
N ALA A 191 -25.05 7.76 17.92
CA ALA A 191 -25.19 9.12 18.42
C ALA A 191 -25.02 10.20 17.32
N VAL A 192 -24.37 9.86 16.20
CA VAL A 192 -24.34 10.66 14.97
C VAL A 192 -25.77 10.80 14.42
N ARG A 193 -26.18 12.04 14.15
CA ARG A 193 -27.48 12.39 13.58
C ARG A 193 -27.48 12.36 12.05
N ALA A 194 -26.31 12.46 11.41
CA ALA A 194 -26.16 12.35 9.96
C ALA A 194 -26.45 10.91 9.46
N GLU A 195 -27.62 10.69 8.86
CA GLU A 195 -28.00 9.37 8.31
C GLU A 195 -27.24 8.95 7.05
N GLY A 196 -26.72 9.92 6.29
CA GLY A 196 -26.14 9.70 4.96
C GLY A 196 -27.11 8.99 4.03
N ARG A 197 -28.27 9.63 3.77
CA ARG A 197 -29.46 9.02 3.12
C ARG A 197 -29.11 8.24 1.83
N PRO A 198 -29.76 7.09 1.59
CA PRO A 198 -29.63 6.36 0.32
C PRO A 198 -30.26 7.20 -0.77
N ARG A 199 -29.77 7.08 -2.01
CA ARG A 199 -30.17 7.98 -3.10
C ARG A 199 -30.89 7.24 -4.22
N PRO A 200 -31.71 7.93 -5.03
CA PRO A 200 -32.57 7.29 -6.02
C PRO A 200 -31.77 6.42 -7.00
N ARG A 201 -32.35 5.29 -7.42
CA ARG A 201 -31.77 4.41 -8.43
C ARG A 201 -31.69 5.11 -9.80
N PRO A 202 -30.51 5.18 -10.44
CA PRO A 202 -30.43 5.15 -11.89
C PRO A 202 -30.84 3.74 -12.38
N PRO A 203 -31.55 3.59 -13.50
CA PRO A 203 -31.80 2.28 -14.09
C PRO A 203 -30.51 1.71 -14.69
N GLY A 204 -29.88 0.74 -14.01
CA GLY A 204 -28.67 0.09 -14.51
C GLY A 204 -28.07 -0.98 -13.58
N GLY A 205 -27.24 -1.86 -14.15
CA GLY A 205 -26.41 -2.81 -13.40
C GLY A 205 -25.16 -2.16 -12.80
N VAL A 206 -24.43 -2.89 -11.94
CA VAL A 206 -23.23 -2.35 -11.23
C VAL A 206 -22.19 -1.79 -12.21
N LEU A 207 -22.00 -2.42 -13.37
CA LEU A 207 -21.10 -1.96 -14.43
C LEU A 207 -21.56 -0.65 -15.07
N ALA A 208 -22.87 -0.42 -15.21
CA ALA A 208 -23.42 0.83 -15.72
C ALA A 208 -23.20 1.99 -14.73
N GLU A 209 -23.32 1.73 -13.42
CA GLU A 209 -23.05 2.71 -12.36
C GLU A 209 -21.57 3.13 -12.29
N VAL A 210 -20.64 2.19 -12.53
CA VAL A 210 -19.20 2.51 -12.69
C VAL A 210 -18.99 3.40 -13.92
N GLY A 211 -19.65 3.09 -15.04
CA GLY A 211 -19.62 3.92 -16.25
C GLY A 211 -20.24 5.32 -16.06
N GLU A 212 -21.28 5.44 -15.25
CA GLU A 212 -21.93 6.71 -14.89
C GLU A 212 -21.02 7.58 -14.01
N GLY A 213 -20.40 6.98 -12.98
CA GLY A 213 -19.42 7.67 -12.14
C GLY A 213 -18.23 8.22 -12.94
N LEU A 214 -17.74 7.44 -13.91
CA LEU A 214 -16.70 7.88 -14.85
C LEU A 214 -17.18 9.00 -15.78
N ARG A 215 -18.40 8.89 -16.32
CA ARG A 215 -19.00 9.92 -17.19
C ARG A 215 -19.16 11.25 -16.46
N TYR A 216 -19.67 11.22 -15.24
CA TYR A 216 -19.82 12.42 -14.41
C TYR A 216 -18.47 13.06 -14.06
N ALA A 217 -17.49 12.22 -13.67
CA ALA A 217 -16.14 12.64 -13.35
C ALA A 217 -15.48 13.39 -14.52
N LEU A 218 -15.76 12.99 -15.76
CA LEU A 218 -15.28 13.65 -16.98
C LEU A 218 -16.14 14.87 -17.38
N ALA A 219 -17.45 14.83 -17.17
CA ALA A 219 -18.38 15.89 -17.58
C ALA A 219 -18.37 17.13 -16.67
N THR A 220 -17.98 17.00 -15.40
CA THR A 220 -17.98 18.14 -14.46
C THR A 220 -16.61 18.81 -14.41
N PRO A 221 -16.43 20.04 -14.91
CA PRO A 221 -15.10 20.63 -15.10
C PRO A 221 -14.24 20.69 -13.83
N ARG A 222 -14.83 20.99 -12.67
CA ARG A 222 -14.09 21.05 -11.39
C ARG A 222 -13.69 19.67 -10.87
N VAL A 223 -14.51 18.64 -11.07
CA VAL A 223 -14.21 17.27 -10.65
C VAL A 223 -13.20 16.66 -11.62
N ALA A 224 -13.39 16.86 -12.93
CA ALA A 224 -12.41 16.51 -13.96
C ALA A 224 -11.05 17.17 -13.71
N MET A 225 -11.03 18.46 -13.35
CA MET A 225 -9.80 19.17 -13.01
C MET A 225 -9.14 18.63 -11.74
N VAL A 226 -9.88 18.34 -10.67
CA VAL A 226 -9.28 17.83 -9.42
C VAL A 226 -8.86 16.37 -9.54
N LEU A 227 -9.64 15.53 -10.23
CA LEU A 227 -9.20 14.19 -10.61
C LEU A 227 -8.01 14.27 -11.54
N GLY A 228 -8.00 15.18 -12.52
CA GLY A 228 -6.86 15.46 -13.39
C GLY A 228 -5.62 15.94 -12.64
N LEU A 229 -5.76 16.78 -11.60
CA LEU A 229 -4.67 17.15 -10.71
C LEU A 229 -4.19 15.97 -9.86
N VAL A 230 -5.11 15.17 -9.30
CA VAL A 230 -4.76 13.93 -8.57
C VAL A 230 -4.03 12.98 -9.49
N LEU A 231 -4.44 12.89 -10.76
CA LEU A 231 -3.82 12.09 -11.79
C LEU A 231 -2.42 12.62 -12.10
N THR A 232 -2.28 13.90 -12.42
CA THR A 232 -0.98 14.56 -12.65
C THR A 232 -0.05 14.44 -11.45
N MET A 233 -0.55 14.49 -10.21
CA MET A 233 0.27 14.25 -9.02
C MET A 233 0.58 12.77 -8.80
N SER A 234 -0.37 11.86 -9.00
CA SER A 234 -0.15 10.41 -9.00
C SER A 234 0.82 9.96 -10.09
N VAL A 235 0.89 10.71 -11.20
CA VAL A 235 1.77 10.52 -12.36
C VAL A 235 3.16 11.11 -12.06
N CYS A 236 3.25 12.41 -11.79
CA CYS A 236 4.51 13.16 -11.74
C CYS A 236 5.18 13.19 -10.36
N VAL A 237 4.42 13.03 -9.26
CA VAL A 237 4.89 13.33 -7.89
C VAL A 237 4.83 12.13 -6.95
N PHE A 238 3.64 11.55 -6.68
CA PHE A 238 3.46 10.45 -5.69
C PHE A 238 4.18 9.14 -6.02
N ASN A 239 4.74 9.07 -7.22
CA ASN A 239 5.80 8.14 -7.57
C ASN A 239 7.11 8.45 -6.79
N PHE A 240 7.07 8.66 -5.46
CA PHE A 240 8.28 8.83 -4.63
C PHE A 240 9.13 7.58 -4.58
N ASN A 241 8.44 6.44 -4.51
CA ASN A 241 8.96 5.11 -4.80
C ASN A 241 9.75 5.04 -6.12
N VAL A 242 9.51 5.97 -7.06
CA VAL A 242 10.16 6.12 -8.35
C VAL A 242 11.17 7.26 -8.42
N SER A 243 10.69 8.49 -8.41
CA SER A 243 11.44 9.70 -8.73
C SER A 243 12.56 9.97 -7.72
N VAL A 244 12.31 9.77 -6.43
CA VAL A 244 13.32 9.96 -5.37
C VAL A 244 14.53 9.06 -5.56
N PRO A 245 14.39 7.74 -5.80
CA PRO A 245 15.55 6.91 -6.10
C PRO A 245 16.17 7.18 -7.48
N LEU A 246 15.40 7.62 -8.50
CA LEU A 246 16.01 8.05 -9.76
C LEU A 246 16.90 9.27 -9.56
N PHE A 247 16.49 10.16 -8.65
CA PHE A 247 17.10 11.45 -8.37
C PHE A 247 18.31 11.32 -7.45
N ALA A 248 18.15 10.59 -6.34
CA ALA A 248 19.24 10.12 -5.48
C ALA A 248 20.34 9.52 -6.35
N ARG A 249 19.98 8.65 -7.32
CA ARG A 249 20.91 8.27 -8.36
C ARG A 249 21.39 9.45 -9.20
N ASN A 250 20.61 9.81 -10.21
CA ASN A 250 21.18 10.35 -11.44
C ASN A 250 21.68 11.78 -11.22
N VAL A 251 21.26 12.45 -10.15
CA VAL A 251 21.63 13.85 -9.84
C VAL A 251 22.55 13.96 -8.62
N LEU A 252 22.16 13.43 -7.45
CA LEU A 252 22.87 13.69 -6.18
C LEU A 252 24.19 12.93 -6.00
N GLY A 253 24.50 11.98 -6.88
CA GLY A 253 25.57 11.01 -6.61
C GLY A 253 25.14 9.90 -5.64
N ALA A 254 24.00 10.06 -4.97
CA ALA A 254 23.67 9.46 -3.69
C ALA A 254 23.05 8.06 -3.76
N GLY A 255 23.15 7.35 -2.63
CA GLY A 255 22.99 5.92 -2.50
C GLY A 255 21.65 5.29 -2.85
N ALA A 256 21.71 3.95 -2.88
CA ALA A 256 20.92 3.16 -1.94
C ALA A 256 20.72 3.99 -0.67
N GLU A 257 21.82 4.32 0.02
CA GLU A 257 21.77 5.23 1.14
C GLU A 257 21.23 6.64 0.86
N GLY A 258 21.41 7.30 -0.29
CA GLY A 258 20.74 8.59 -0.52
C GLY A 258 19.21 8.50 -0.40
N PHE A 259 18.63 7.46 -0.99
CA PHE A 259 17.19 7.31 -1.13
C PHE A 259 16.38 7.27 0.19
N GLY A 260 16.83 6.60 1.24
CA GLY A 260 16.03 6.31 2.43
C GLY A 260 16.09 7.40 3.51
N PHE A 261 17.15 8.21 3.59
CA PHE A 261 17.08 9.50 4.31
C PHE A 261 16.05 10.40 3.63
N LEU A 262 16.11 10.45 2.30
CA LEU A 262 15.19 11.21 1.46
C LEU A 262 13.73 10.71 1.59
N MET A 263 13.49 9.40 1.69
CA MET A 263 12.15 8.85 1.97
C MET A 263 11.69 9.06 3.42
N SER A 264 12.60 9.01 4.39
CA SER A 264 12.30 9.33 5.78
C SER A 264 11.92 10.81 5.92
N ALA A 265 12.59 11.70 5.19
CA ALA A 265 12.21 13.11 5.07
C ALA A 265 10.82 13.28 4.45
N VAL A 266 10.46 12.53 3.39
CA VAL A 266 9.08 12.50 2.85
C VAL A 266 8.07 12.05 3.92
N GLY A 267 8.39 11.01 4.69
CA GLY A 267 7.52 10.48 5.76
C GLY A 267 7.27 11.47 6.89
N PHE A 268 8.33 12.09 7.42
CA PHE A 268 8.23 13.16 8.41
C PHE A 268 7.51 14.40 7.85
N GLY A 269 7.80 14.78 6.60
CA GLY A 269 7.09 15.84 5.90
C GLY A 269 5.59 15.57 5.79
N ALA A 270 5.19 14.33 5.51
CA ALA A 270 3.80 13.92 5.43
C ALA A 270 3.08 13.93 6.80
N VAL A 271 3.75 13.55 7.89
CA VAL A 271 3.18 13.70 9.25
C VAL A 271 3.02 15.18 9.61
N THR A 272 4.06 15.98 9.42
CA THR A 272 4.02 17.43 9.70
C THR A 272 2.97 18.14 8.84
N GLY A 273 2.88 17.81 7.54
CA GLY A 273 1.91 18.42 6.62
C GLY A 273 0.46 18.03 6.93
N ALA A 274 0.20 16.82 7.45
CA ALA A 274 -1.12 16.48 7.98
C ALA A 274 -1.46 17.36 9.19
N LEU A 275 -0.54 17.49 10.15
CA LEU A 275 -0.77 18.32 11.34
C LEU A 275 -0.90 19.82 10.99
N SER A 276 -0.10 20.34 10.06
CA SER A 276 -0.19 21.72 9.56
C SER A 276 -1.47 21.98 8.77
N LEU A 277 -1.93 21.03 7.96
CA LEU A 277 -3.23 21.15 7.28
C LEU A 277 -4.38 21.15 8.29
N ALA A 278 -4.25 20.41 9.39
CA ALA A 278 -5.19 20.49 10.48
C ALA A 278 -5.15 21.89 11.13
N THR A 279 -3.98 22.43 11.50
CA THR A 279 -3.86 23.71 12.23
C THR A 279 -4.14 24.95 11.42
N LEU A 280 -3.79 24.96 10.14
CA LEU A 280 -3.89 26.12 9.24
C LEU A 280 -5.04 26.02 8.24
N GLY A 281 -5.74 24.89 8.18
CA GLY A 281 -6.81 24.60 7.22
C GLY A 281 -8.01 25.56 7.30
N GLY A 282 -8.35 26.16 6.16
CA GLY A 282 -9.58 26.90 5.92
C GLY A 282 -10.77 26.00 5.54
N ARG A 283 -11.99 26.57 5.53
CA ARG A 283 -13.24 25.78 5.40
C ARG A 283 -13.36 24.97 4.12
N ARG A 284 -12.85 25.54 3.03
CA ARG A 284 -12.53 24.82 1.79
C ARG A 284 -11.04 25.06 1.58
N PRO A 285 -10.27 24.06 1.13
CA PRO A 285 -8.94 24.35 0.63
C PRO A 285 -9.17 25.16 -0.66
N PRO A 286 -8.74 26.43 -0.75
CA PRO A 286 -8.93 27.16 -1.99
C PRO A 286 -8.20 26.39 -3.10
N LEU A 287 -8.73 26.42 -4.32
CA LEU A 287 -8.06 25.77 -5.45
C LEU A 287 -6.64 26.33 -5.63
N ALA A 288 -6.42 27.59 -5.24
CA ALA A 288 -5.10 28.19 -5.10
C ALA A 288 -4.22 27.55 -4.02
N ALA A 289 -4.72 27.03 -2.89
CA ALA A 289 -3.89 26.33 -1.90
C ALA A 289 -3.59 24.87 -2.31
N ILE A 290 -4.52 24.20 -3.01
CA ILE A 290 -4.23 22.89 -3.62
C ILE A 290 -3.23 23.08 -4.76
N GLY A 291 -3.44 24.12 -5.57
CA GLY A 291 -2.52 24.57 -6.60
C GLY A 291 -1.17 24.94 -6.02
N VAL A 292 -1.10 25.68 -4.90
CA VAL A 292 0.15 26.00 -4.20
C VAL A 292 0.77 24.77 -3.55
N ALA A 293 0.02 23.80 -3.04
CA ALA A 293 0.58 22.55 -2.52
C ALA A 293 1.11 21.64 -3.64
N ALA A 294 0.39 21.56 -4.76
CA ALA A 294 0.82 20.92 -6.01
C ALA A 294 2.04 21.64 -6.60
N VAL A 295 2.07 22.96 -6.58
CA VAL A 295 3.21 23.80 -7.01
C VAL A 295 4.36 23.58 -6.05
N ILE A 296 4.21 23.67 -4.72
CA ILE A 296 5.26 23.35 -3.75
C ILE A 296 5.81 21.93 -3.95
N ALA A 297 4.96 20.95 -4.29
CA ALA A 297 5.43 19.61 -4.62
C ALA A 297 6.13 19.54 -6.00
N CYS A 298 5.63 20.25 -7.02
CA CYS A 298 6.21 20.31 -8.38
C CYS A 298 7.46 21.19 -8.47
N THR A 299 7.41 22.45 -8.02
CA THR A 299 8.58 23.32 -7.84
C THR A 299 9.53 22.77 -6.79
N GLY A 300 9.04 22.04 -5.79
CA GLY A 300 9.87 21.19 -4.94
C GLY A 300 10.62 20.17 -5.78
N LEU A 301 9.94 19.41 -6.65
CA LEU A 301 10.54 18.43 -7.56
C LEU A 301 11.44 19.05 -8.65
N VAL A 302 11.15 20.28 -9.11
CA VAL A 302 11.96 21.03 -10.10
C VAL A 302 13.18 21.67 -9.43
N ALA A 303 13.04 22.26 -8.24
CA ALA A 303 14.16 22.71 -7.42
C ALA A 303 15.02 21.53 -6.98
N LEU A 304 14.40 20.37 -6.70
CA LEU A 304 15.12 19.11 -6.51
C LEU A 304 15.92 18.80 -7.79
N ALA A 305 15.32 18.86 -8.98
CA ALA A 305 16.04 18.68 -10.25
C ALA A 305 17.19 19.68 -10.50
N THR A 306 17.16 20.91 -9.96
CA THR A 306 18.28 21.87 -10.03
C THR A 306 19.34 21.68 -8.93
N VAL A 307 19.07 20.86 -7.91
CA VAL A 307 19.94 20.68 -6.74
C VAL A 307 20.82 19.44 -6.88
N GLY A 308 22.13 19.64 -7.05
CA GLY A 308 23.13 18.57 -7.05
C GLY A 308 23.59 18.09 -5.66
N ARG A 309 23.16 18.74 -4.56
CA ARG A 309 23.74 18.58 -3.21
C ARG A 309 22.76 17.93 -2.22
N PHE A 310 23.18 16.81 -1.62
CA PHE A 310 22.36 15.96 -0.75
C PHE A 310 21.68 16.71 0.41
N GLY A 311 22.44 17.54 1.14
CA GLY A 311 21.90 18.32 2.28
C GLY A 311 20.81 19.34 1.91
N ALA A 312 20.67 19.72 0.64
CA ALA A 312 19.55 20.55 0.18
C ALA A 312 18.39 19.71 -0.40
N ALA A 313 18.65 18.48 -0.84
CA ALA A 313 17.61 17.55 -1.30
C ALA A 313 16.75 17.00 -0.14
N VAL A 314 17.33 16.80 1.06
CA VAL A 314 16.61 16.38 2.26
C VAL A 314 15.49 17.36 2.66
N PRO A 315 15.75 18.67 2.88
CA PRO A 315 14.68 19.62 3.18
C PRO A 315 13.71 19.80 2.01
N LEU A 316 14.17 19.73 0.76
CA LEU A 316 13.26 19.75 -0.40
C LEU A 316 12.31 18.55 -0.40
N LEU A 317 12.75 17.35 -0.04
CA LEU A 317 11.87 16.17 0.02
C LEU A 317 10.98 16.12 1.25
N PHE A 318 11.40 16.72 2.36
CA PHE A 318 10.50 17.07 3.45
C PHE A 318 9.38 18.03 2.97
N VAL A 319 9.75 19.11 2.27
CA VAL A 319 8.81 20.07 1.67
C VAL A 319 7.89 19.43 0.63
N ILE A 320 8.39 18.49 -0.18
CA ILE A 320 7.59 17.72 -1.12
C ILE A 320 6.62 16.80 -0.38
N GLY A 321 7.07 16.04 0.64
CA GLY A 321 6.17 15.19 1.45
C GLY A 321 5.07 15.99 2.17
N PHE A 322 5.43 17.17 2.66
CA PHE A 322 4.54 18.16 3.27
C PHE A 322 3.53 18.71 2.24
N GLY A 323 3.98 19.16 1.07
CA GLY A 323 3.11 19.62 -0.01
C GLY A 323 2.20 18.51 -0.54
N ALA A 324 2.72 17.27 -0.62
CA ALA A 324 2.03 16.12 -1.19
C ALA A 324 0.92 15.59 -0.27
N ILE A 325 1.12 15.55 1.06
CA ILE A 325 0.01 15.23 1.98
C ILE A 325 -1.06 16.34 1.97
N ILE A 326 -0.66 17.61 1.91
CA ILE A 326 -1.59 18.75 1.83
C ILE A 326 -2.39 18.69 0.53
N PHE A 327 -1.73 18.40 -0.59
CA PHE A 327 -2.37 18.18 -1.88
C PHE A 327 -3.35 17.00 -1.81
N MET A 328 -2.92 15.83 -1.31
CA MET A 328 -3.75 14.64 -1.24
C MET A 328 -5.03 14.89 -0.41
N ALA A 329 -4.87 15.44 0.80
CA ALA A 329 -6.00 15.74 1.66
C ALA A 329 -6.88 16.88 1.10
N GLY A 330 -6.28 17.88 0.44
CA GLY A 330 -7.01 18.97 -0.24
C GLY A 330 -7.82 18.51 -1.44
N CYS A 331 -7.29 17.57 -2.23
CA CYS A 331 -8.00 16.94 -3.34
C CYS A 331 -9.07 15.96 -2.88
N ASN A 332 -8.76 15.08 -1.93
CA ASN A 332 -9.75 14.21 -1.27
C ASN A 332 -10.92 15.07 -0.74
N THR A 333 -10.62 16.17 -0.04
CA THR A 333 -11.62 17.17 0.36
C THR A 333 -12.40 17.69 -0.85
N THR A 334 -11.73 18.24 -1.88
CA THR A 334 -12.42 18.93 -2.97
C THR A 334 -13.23 18.01 -3.86
N LEU A 335 -12.86 16.73 -3.98
CA LEU A 335 -13.69 15.72 -4.64
C LEU A 335 -14.93 15.41 -3.81
N GLN A 336 -14.81 15.18 -2.50
CA GLN A 336 -15.96 14.99 -1.62
C GLN A 336 -16.90 16.22 -1.57
N LEU A 337 -16.34 17.44 -1.67
CA LEU A 337 -17.07 18.72 -1.72
C LEU A 337 -17.58 19.10 -3.12
N GLY A 338 -17.01 18.54 -4.17
CA GLY A 338 -17.29 18.88 -5.58
C GLY A 338 -18.23 17.89 -6.24
N ALA A 339 -18.18 16.62 -5.84
CA ALA A 339 -19.14 15.62 -6.26
C ALA A 339 -20.55 15.99 -5.76
N PRO A 340 -21.60 15.73 -6.56
CA PRO A 340 -22.96 15.73 -6.08
C PRO A 340 -23.07 14.57 -5.11
N ASP A 341 -24.01 14.70 -4.20
CA ASP A 341 -24.15 13.77 -3.10
C ASP A 341 -24.30 12.31 -3.60
N GLU A 342 -25.06 12.11 -4.67
CA GLU A 342 -25.33 10.85 -5.42
C GLU A 342 -24.15 10.15 -6.09
N LEU A 343 -23.08 10.87 -6.46
CA LEU A 343 -21.95 10.27 -7.19
C LEU A 343 -20.66 10.27 -6.34
N ARG A 344 -20.77 10.62 -5.06
CA ARG A 344 -19.63 10.77 -4.14
C ARG A 344 -18.88 9.46 -3.93
N GLY A 345 -19.54 8.33 -3.63
CA GLY A 345 -18.85 7.04 -3.43
C GLY A 345 -18.18 6.54 -4.71
N ARG A 346 -18.84 6.66 -5.86
CA ARG A 346 -18.28 6.37 -7.20
C ARG A 346 -17.03 7.22 -7.49
N VAL A 347 -17.10 8.54 -7.31
CA VAL A 347 -15.95 9.46 -7.48
C VAL A 347 -14.83 9.15 -6.47
N MET A 348 -15.17 8.77 -5.24
CA MET A 348 -14.19 8.35 -4.23
C MET A 348 -13.59 6.98 -4.52
N GLY A 349 -14.31 6.08 -5.19
CA GLY A 349 -13.80 4.83 -5.73
C GLY A 349 -12.81 5.06 -6.86
N LEU A 350 -13.11 5.98 -7.79
CA LEU A 350 -12.16 6.44 -8.81
C LEU A 350 -10.91 7.06 -8.17
N TYR A 351 -11.06 7.92 -7.15
CA TYR A 351 -9.94 8.47 -6.39
C TYR A 351 -9.09 7.39 -5.71
N ALA A 352 -9.71 6.41 -5.05
CA ALA A 352 -9.01 5.30 -4.42
C ALA A 352 -8.26 4.44 -5.44
N LEU A 353 -8.87 4.18 -6.60
CA LEU A 353 -8.26 3.50 -7.75
C LEU A 353 -7.07 4.31 -8.31
N MET A 354 -7.20 5.62 -8.45
CA MET A 354 -6.13 6.53 -8.92
C MET A 354 -4.98 6.72 -7.92
N PHE A 355 -5.15 6.28 -6.66
CA PHE A 355 -4.11 6.26 -5.64
C PHE A 355 -3.47 4.87 -5.50
N GLY A 356 -4.27 3.84 -5.22
CA GLY A 356 -3.81 2.44 -5.05
C GLY A 356 -3.39 1.77 -6.37
N GLY A 357 -3.94 2.21 -7.50
CA GLY A 357 -3.56 1.82 -8.86
C GLY A 357 -2.81 2.92 -9.62
N SER A 358 -2.31 3.95 -8.92
CA SER A 358 -1.59 5.10 -9.51
C SER A 358 -0.49 4.71 -10.50
N THR A 359 0.30 3.68 -10.19
CA THR A 359 1.41 3.19 -11.02
C THR A 359 0.96 2.47 -12.31
N PRO A 360 0.03 1.50 -12.29
CA PRO A 360 -0.58 0.99 -13.53
C PRO A 360 -1.26 2.10 -14.36
N ILE A 361 -2.04 2.97 -13.70
CA ILE A 361 -2.85 4.03 -14.32
C ILE A 361 -1.96 5.12 -14.96
N LEU A 362 -0.83 5.48 -14.32
CA LEU A 362 0.20 6.34 -14.88
C LEU A 362 0.59 5.89 -16.29
N SER A 363 0.79 4.60 -16.54
CA SER A 363 1.19 4.18 -17.89
C SER A 363 0.06 4.20 -18.89
N PHE A 364 -1.16 3.87 -18.50
CA PHE A 364 -2.31 4.08 -19.39
C PHE A 364 -2.41 5.54 -19.82
N LEU A 365 -2.09 6.49 -18.95
CA LEU A 365 -2.28 7.91 -19.21
C LEU A 365 -1.05 8.63 -19.77
N VAL A 366 0.16 8.14 -19.54
CA VAL A 366 1.33 8.55 -20.32
C VAL A 366 1.17 8.09 -21.77
N VAL A 367 0.57 6.91 -21.99
CA VAL A 367 0.22 6.45 -23.34
C VAL A 367 -0.89 7.32 -23.95
N ILE A 368 -2.00 7.58 -23.26
CA ILE A 368 -3.07 8.47 -23.74
C ILE A 368 -2.57 9.91 -23.95
N GLY A 369 -1.72 10.42 -23.06
CA GLY A 369 -1.11 11.76 -23.14
C GLY A 369 -0.10 11.89 -24.28
N ALA A 370 0.74 10.87 -24.50
CA ALA A 370 1.60 10.79 -25.69
C ALA A 370 0.76 10.69 -26.97
N LEU A 371 -0.36 9.95 -26.96
CA LEU A 371 -1.32 9.90 -28.07
C LEU A 371 -2.06 11.23 -28.32
N ALA A 372 -2.15 12.11 -27.31
CA ALA A 372 -2.69 13.46 -27.45
C ALA A 372 -1.59 14.46 -27.94
N ALA A 373 -0.36 14.35 -27.43
CA ALA A 373 0.77 15.16 -27.89
C ALA A 373 1.14 14.84 -29.36
N VAL A 374 1.14 13.57 -29.76
CA VAL A 374 1.35 13.12 -31.17
C VAL A 374 0.15 13.47 -32.08
N ARG A 375 -0.98 13.93 -31.52
CA ARG A 375 -2.05 14.59 -32.30
C ARG A 375 -1.82 16.09 -32.49
N ALA A 376 -1.04 16.73 -31.63
CA ALA A 376 -0.67 18.15 -31.75
C ALA A 376 0.56 18.35 -32.65
N GLU A 377 1.56 17.46 -32.55
CA GLU A 377 2.72 17.45 -33.44
C GLU A 377 2.55 16.42 -34.56
N GLY A 378 2.23 16.91 -35.76
CA GLY A 378 1.90 16.10 -36.93
C GLY A 378 3.06 15.23 -37.45
N ARG A 379 3.26 14.05 -36.86
CA ARG A 379 3.90 12.89 -37.51
C ARG A 379 3.48 11.58 -36.82
N PRO A 380 2.47 10.86 -37.35
CA PRO A 380 1.94 9.68 -36.68
C PRO A 380 2.94 8.52 -36.71
N ARG A 381 3.37 8.06 -35.52
CA ARG A 381 3.84 6.67 -35.39
C ARG A 381 2.62 5.75 -35.42
N PRO A 382 2.63 4.65 -36.19
CA PRO A 382 1.49 3.75 -36.28
C PRO A 382 1.19 3.11 -34.92
N ARG A 383 -0.09 3.17 -34.50
CA ARG A 383 -0.57 2.49 -33.30
C ARG A 383 -0.45 0.97 -33.47
N PRO A 384 -0.01 0.23 -32.43
CA PRO A 384 -0.36 -1.18 -32.31
C PRO A 384 -1.90 -1.28 -32.15
N PRO A 385 -2.61 -2.12 -32.92
CA PRO A 385 -4.04 -2.31 -32.74
C PRO A 385 -4.31 -3.16 -31.50
N GLY A 386 -4.87 -2.56 -30.44
CA GLY A 386 -5.28 -3.30 -29.25
C GLY A 386 -5.80 -2.40 -28.13
N GLY A 387 -6.80 -2.88 -27.38
CA GLY A 387 -7.35 -2.17 -26.22
C GLY A 387 -6.54 -2.37 -24.94
N VAL A 388 -7.13 -2.00 -23.79
CA VAL A 388 -6.53 -2.06 -22.44
C VAL A 388 -5.78 -3.36 -22.14
N LEU A 389 -6.34 -4.51 -22.54
CA LEU A 389 -5.71 -5.83 -22.35
C LEU A 389 -4.43 -6.02 -23.20
N ALA A 390 -4.37 -5.45 -24.40
CA ALA A 390 -3.19 -5.51 -25.25
C ALA A 390 -2.04 -4.64 -24.69
N GLU A 391 -2.35 -3.51 -24.06
CA GLU A 391 -1.35 -2.67 -23.38
C GLU A 391 -0.75 -3.36 -22.14
N ILE A 392 -1.57 -4.07 -21.35
CA ILE A 392 -1.09 -4.93 -20.26
C ILE A 392 -0.19 -6.03 -20.82
N GLY A 393 -0.61 -6.67 -21.92
CA GLY A 393 0.18 -7.65 -22.65
C GLY A 393 1.51 -7.09 -23.19
N GLU A 394 1.54 -5.85 -23.64
CA GLU A 394 2.76 -5.17 -24.11
C GLU A 394 3.73 -4.91 -22.95
N GLY A 395 3.23 -4.42 -21.81
CA GLY A 395 4.02 -4.25 -20.58
C GLY A 395 4.62 -5.56 -20.08
N LEU A 396 3.85 -6.64 -20.11
CA LEU A 396 4.31 -7.99 -19.74
C LEU A 396 5.34 -8.53 -20.73
N ARG A 397 5.13 -8.38 -22.05
CA ARG A 397 6.13 -8.76 -23.07
C ARG A 397 7.43 -8.00 -22.90
N TYR A 398 7.39 -6.70 -22.66
CA TYR A 398 8.59 -5.89 -22.41
C TYR A 398 9.32 -6.34 -21.14
N ALA A 399 8.57 -6.56 -20.06
CA ALA A 399 9.11 -7.03 -18.78
C ALA A 399 9.85 -8.36 -18.94
N LEU A 400 9.27 -9.33 -19.66
CA LEU A 400 9.86 -10.64 -19.93
C LEU A 400 11.03 -10.58 -20.95
N ALA A 401 10.93 -9.70 -21.96
CA ALA A 401 11.96 -9.55 -22.99
C ALA A 401 13.21 -8.81 -22.51
N THR A 402 13.11 -7.99 -21.45
CA THR A 402 14.21 -7.18 -20.92
C THR A 402 14.83 -7.87 -19.71
N PRO A 403 16.05 -8.45 -19.80
CA PRO A 403 16.57 -9.30 -18.74
C PRO A 403 16.63 -8.64 -17.36
N ARG A 404 16.98 -7.34 -17.31
CA ARG A 404 17.09 -6.57 -16.05
C ARG A 404 15.73 -6.37 -15.37
N VAL A 405 14.68 -6.16 -16.16
CA VAL A 405 13.32 -5.93 -15.65
C VAL A 405 12.69 -7.26 -15.24
N ALA A 406 12.82 -8.30 -16.08
CA ALA A 406 12.46 -9.67 -15.74
C ALA A 406 13.10 -10.12 -14.43
N MET A 407 14.42 -9.88 -14.28
CA MET A 407 15.15 -10.18 -13.06
C MET A 407 14.53 -9.47 -11.86
N VAL A 408 14.42 -8.14 -11.87
CA VAL A 408 14.01 -7.39 -10.67
C VAL A 408 12.54 -7.63 -10.32
N LEU A 409 11.66 -7.87 -11.30
CA LEU A 409 10.29 -8.33 -11.03
C LEU A 409 10.28 -9.76 -10.45
N GLY A 410 11.11 -10.67 -10.97
CA GLY A 410 11.29 -12.01 -10.41
C GLY A 410 11.79 -11.98 -8.96
N LEU A 411 12.73 -11.09 -8.64
CA LEU A 411 13.18 -10.84 -7.27
C LEU A 411 12.03 -10.36 -6.38
N VAL A 412 11.21 -9.41 -6.86
CA VAL A 412 10.08 -8.87 -6.08
C VAL A 412 9.02 -9.93 -5.83
N LEU A 413 8.71 -10.78 -6.81
CA LEU A 413 7.81 -11.92 -6.62
C LEU A 413 8.36 -12.89 -5.56
N THR A 414 9.63 -13.26 -5.70
CA THR A 414 10.33 -14.19 -4.79
C THR A 414 10.28 -13.66 -3.36
N MET A 415 10.63 -12.40 -3.14
CA MET A 415 10.64 -11.81 -1.80
C MET A 415 9.23 -11.59 -1.21
N SER A 416 8.24 -11.28 -2.05
CA SER A 416 6.85 -11.11 -1.57
C SER A 416 6.19 -12.44 -1.20
N VAL A 417 6.52 -13.52 -1.93
CA VAL A 417 6.07 -14.88 -1.62
C VAL A 417 6.84 -15.52 -0.46
N CYS A 418 8.17 -15.39 -0.43
CA CYS A 418 9.01 -16.08 0.57
C CYS A 418 9.27 -15.29 1.86
N VAL A 419 9.35 -13.95 1.82
CA VAL A 419 9.86 -13.14 2.94
C VAL A 419 8.79 -12.28 3.61
N PHE A 420 7.96 -11.57 2.84
CA PHE A 420 7.08 -10.52 3.38
C PHE A 420 5.82 -11.00 4.14
N ASN A 421 5.68 -12.31 4.36
CA ASN A 421 4.56 -12.91 5.10
C ASN A 421 4.78 -12.88 6.63
N PHE A 422 5.24 -11.75 7.17
CA PHE A 422 5.59 -11.61 8.60
C PHE A 422 4.44 -11.95 9.56
N ASN A 423 3.19 -11.70 9.16
CA ASN A 423 1.98 -12.07 9.90
C ASN A 423 1.79 -13.59 10.09
N VAL A 424 2.51 -14.41 9.31
CA VAL A 424 2.52 -15.87 9.42
C VAL A 424 3.87 -16.34 9.98
N SER A 425 4.99 -15.90 9.39
CA SER A 425 6.33 -16.40 9.74
C SER A 425 6.79 -16.06 11.16
N VAL A 426 6.53 -14.83 11.65
CA VAL A 426 6.99 -14.40 12.98
C VAL A 426 6.25 -15.07 14.14
N PRO A 427 4.90 -15.20 14.17
CA PRO A 427 4.22 -15.91 15.26
C PRO A 427 4.56 -17.40 15.29
N LEU A 428 4.72 -18.04 14.13
CA LEU A 428 5.20 -19.41 14.02
C LEU A 428 6.57 -19.61 14.64
N PHE A 429 7.50 -18.70 14.32
CA PHE A 429 8.84 -18.75 14.88
C PHE A 429 8.84 -18.54 16.40
N ALA A 430 8.12 -17.52 16.87
CA ALA A 430 8.00 -17.21 18.29
C ALA A 430 7.51 -18.42 19.10
N ARG A 431 6.43 -19.07 18.65
CA ARG A 431 5.84 -20.22 19.33
C ARG A 431 6.64 -21.51 19.15
N ASN A 432 6.70 -22.03 17.93
CA ASN A 432 7.16 -23.40 17.67
C ASN A 432 8.69 -23.55 17.70
N VAL A 433 9.45 -22.44 17.73
CA VAL A 433 10.92 -22.48 17.64
C VAL A 433 11.62 -21.87 18.85
N LEU A 434 11.09 -20.78 19.41
CA LEU A 434 11.64 -20.15 20.61
C LEU A 434 10.94 -20.57 21.91
N GLY A 435 9.78 -21.22 21.84
CA GLY A 435 8.90 -21.44 23.00
C GLY A 435 8.42 -20.12 23.64
N ALA A 436 8.52 -19.00 22.92
CA ALA A 436 8.23 -17.68 23.46
C ALA A 436 6.71 -17.46 23.49
N GLY A 437 6.21 -16.88 24.59
CA GLY A 437 4.83 -16.42 24.69
C GLY A 437 4.54 -15.23 23.78
N ALA A 438 3.28 -14.77 23.80
CA ALA A 438 2.83 -13.69 22.92
C ALA A 438 3.48 -12.32 23.20
N GLU A 439 3.93 -12.07 24.43
CA GLU A 439 4.79 -10.92 24.76
C GLU A 439 6.05 -10.92 23.88
N GLY A 440 6.69 -12.09 23.75
CA GLY A 440 7.83 -12.30 22.87
C GLY A 440 7.48 -12.07 21.40
N PHE A 441 6.35 -12.61 20.92
CA PHE A 441 5.86 -12.38 19.55
C PHE A 441 5.66 -10.88 19.24
N GLY A 442 5.03 -10.12 20.14
CA GLY A 442 4.86 -8.67 19.96
C GLY A 442 6.20 -7.93 19.85
N PHE A 443 7.16 -8.27 20.72
CA PHE A 443 8.51 -7.72 20.68
C PHE A 443 9.25 -8.03 19.35
N LEU A 444 9.10 -9.27 18.85
CA LEU A 444 9.68 -9.73 17.59
C LEU A 444 9.07 -8.99 16.38
N MET A 445 7.76 -8.70 16.40
CA MET A 445 7.12 -7.86 15.38
C MET A 445 7.59 -6.39 15.44
N SER A 446 7.76 -5.83 16.65
CA SER A 446 8.35 -4.50 16.82
C SER A 446 9.78 -4.45 16.29
N ALA A 447 10.59 -5.50 16.48
CA ALA A 447 11.96 -5.58 15.95
C ALA A 447 12.01 -5.49 14.42
N VAL A 448 11.08 -6.16 13.70
CA VAL A 448 10.94 -6.01 12.23
C VAL A 448 10.58 -4.57 11.86
N GLY A 449 9.66 -3.94 12.59
CA GLY A 449 9.25 -2.55 12.37
C GLY A 449 10.39 -1.54 12.55
N PHE A 450 11.13 -1.64 13.67
CA PHE A 450 12.33 -0.84 13.90
C PHE A 450 13.42 -1.14 12.88
N GLY A 451 13.62 -2.41 12.51
CA GLY A 451 14.54 -2.82 11.45
C GLY A 451 14.21 -2.18 10.10
N ALA A 452 12.93 -2.04 9.75
CA ALA A 452 12.51 -1.35 8.53
C ALA A 452 12.66 0.18 8.62
N VAL A 453 12.47 0.79 9.80
CA VAL A 453 12.75 2.23 10.01
C VAL A 453 14.25 2.50 9.95
N THR A 454 15.06 1.77 10.71
CA THR A 454 16.53 1.90 10.66
C THR A 454 17.06 1.48 9.30
N GLY A 455 16.50 0.47 8.64
CA GLY A 455 16.89 0.11 7.29
C GLY A 455 16.53 1.17 6.26
N ALA A 456 15.54 2.04 6.48
CA ALA A 456 15.37 3.26 5.69
C ALA A 456 16.41 4.35 6.09
N LEU A 457 16.76 4.43 7.37
CA LEU A 457 17.78 5.34 7.94
C LEU A 457 19.25 4.86 7.84
N SER A 458 19.47 3.66 7.29
CA SER A 458 20.76 3.05 6.91
C SER A 458 20.74 2.58 5.45
N LEU A 459 19.62 2.92 4.81
CA LEU A 459 19.50 3.30 3.43
C LEU A 459 19.48 4.84 3.40
N ALA A 460 20.36 5.55 4.15
CA ALA A 460 20.43 7.01 4.36
C ALA A 460 21.81 7.74 4.11
N THR A 461 22.98 7.24 4.55
CA THR A 461 24.36 7.79 4.40
C THR A 461 25.31 7.38 3.22
N LEU A 462 25.79 6.12 3.05
CA LEU A 462 26.81 5.56 2.10
C LEU A 462 26.81 6.07 0.63
N GLY A 463 25.77 6.77 0.17
CA GLY A 463 25.99 7.73 -0.92
C GLY A 463 26.25 7.20 -2.35
N GLY A 464 26.05 5.92 -2.72
CA GLY A 464 26.24 5.42 -4.10
C GLY A 464 25.05 5.35 -5.11
N ARG A 465 25.01 6.28 -6.08
CA ARG A 465 24.11 6.40 -7.26
C ARG A 465 22.92 5.39 -7.42
N ARG A 466 23.01 4.27 -8.16
CA ARG A 466 21.93 3.23 -8.06
C ARG A 466 22.34 2.37 -6.87
N PRO A 467 21.41 1.87 -6.03
CA PRO A 467 21.66 0.61 -5.33
C PRO A 467 22.16 -0.39 -6.37
N PRO A 468 23.43 -0.86 -6.31
CA PRO A 468 23.92 -1.78 -7.32
C PRO A 468 23.07 -3.04 -7.26
N LEU A 469 22.93 -3.73 -8.40
CA LEU A 469 22.20 -5.01 -8.44
C LEU A 469 22.78 -6.00 -7.42
N ALA A 470 24.09 -5.89 -7.15
CA ALA A 470 24.77 -6.57 -6.06
C ALA A 470 24.25 -6.17 -4.66
N ALA A 471 23.99 -4.88 -4.36
CA ALA A 471 23.43 -4.48 -3.05
C ALA A 471 21.97 -4.90 -2.88
N ILE A 472 21.17 -4.89 -3.95
CA ILE A 472 19.78 -5.40 -3.93
C ILE A 472 19.79 -6.91 -3.72
N GLY A 473 20.68 -7.61 -4.44
CA GLY A 473 20.94 -9.04 -4.26
C GLY A 473 21.44 -9.34 -2.85
N VAL A 474 22.38 -8.54 -2.30
CA VAL A 474 22.88 -8.67 -0.93
C VAL A 474 21.79 -8.39 0.09
N ALA A 475 20.91 -7.41 -0.11
CA ALA A 475 19.78 -7.16 0.79
C ALA A 475 18.74 -8.29 0.76
N ALA A 476 18.47 -8.84 -0.43
CA ALA A 476 17.65 -10.05 -0.58
C ALA A 476 18.31 -11.27 0.08
N VAL A 477 19.62 -11.45 -0.09
CA VAL A 477 20.42 -12.49 0.57
C VAL A 477 20.45 -12.26 2.08
N ILE A 478 20.59 -11.04 2.59
CA ILE A 478 20.54 -10.73 4.03
C ILE A 478 19.17 -11.10 4.61
N ALA A 479 18.08 -10.81 3.91
CA ALA A 479 16.74 -11.20 4.36
C ALA A 479 16.51 -12.73 4.26
N CYS A 480 16.94 -13.36 3.17
CA CYS A 480 16.76 -14.81 2.95
C CYS A 480 17.68 -15.66 3.84
N THR A 481 18.98 -15.36 3.88
CA THR A 481 19.94 -15.92 4.86
C THR A 481 19.53 -15.54 6.28
N GLY A 482 18.94 -14.36 6.49
CA GLY A 482 18.32 -13.97 7.76
C GLY A 482 17.23 -14.95 8.18
N LEU A 483 16.34 -15.36 7.29
CA LEU A 483 15.33 -16.40 7.56
C LEU A 483 15.96 -17.78 7.80
N VAL A 484 17.00 -18.16 7.05
CA VAL A 484 17.74 -19.43 7.27
C VAL A 484 18.43 -19.42 8.64
N ALA A 485 19.08 -18.32 9.02
CA ALA A 485 19.74 -18.14 10.31
C ALA A 485 18.73 -18.03 11.47
N LEU A 486 17.59 -17.38 11.25
CA LEU A 486 16.48 -17.38 12.19
C LEU A 486 16.06 -18.82 12.47
N ALA A 487 15.93 -19.64 11.42
CA ALA A 487 15.57 -21.06 11.53
C ALA A 487 16.61 -21.96 12.24
N THR A 488 17.87 -21.55 12.41
CA THR A 488 18.85 -22.27 13.26
C THR A 488 18.89 -21.78 14.70
N VAL A 489 18.39 -20.57 14.98
CA VAL A 489 18.36 -20.00 16.34
C VAL A 489 17.24 -20.61 17.19
N GLY A 490 17.52 -20.85 18.47
CA GLY A 490 16.52 -21.21 19.49
C GLY A 490 16.44 -20.22 20.66
N ARG A 491 17.29 -19.18 20.69
CA ARG A 491 17.36 -18.20 21.80
C ARG A 491 16.71 -16.87 21.43
N PHE A 492 15.78 -16.41 22.26
CA PHE A 492 15.01 -15.17 22.03
C PHE A 492 15.91 -13.93 21.77
N GLY A 493 16.97 -13.76 22.57
CA GLY A 493 17.91 -12.64 22.42
C GLY A 493 18.69 -12.61 21.10
N ALA A 494 18.74 -13.71 20.33
CA ALA A 494 19.30 -13.70 18.96
C ALA A 494 18.22 -13.55 17.87
N ALA A 495 16.98 -13.92 18.16
CA ALA A 495 15.86 -13.74 17.25
C ALA A 495 15.54 -12.25 17.01
N VAL A 496 15.59 -11.43 18.06
CA VAL A 496 15.36 -9.98 18.00
C VAL A 496 16.30 -9.26 17.00
N PRO A 497 17.65 -9.37 17.12
CA PRO A 497 18.55 -8.74 16.14
C PRO A 497 18.45 -9.36 14.74
N LEU A 498 18.15 -10.66 14.61
CA LEU A 498 17.93 -11.27 13.29
C LEU A 498 16.67 -10.72 12.60
N LEU A 499 15.55 -10.56 13.31
CA LEU A 499 14.33 -9.97 12.74
C LEU A 499 14.49 -8.48 12.44
N PHE A 500 15.27 -7.75 13.24
CA PHE A 500 15.70 -6.40 12.91
C PHE A 500 16.50 -6.39 11.59
N VAL A 501 17.49 -7.27 11.43
CA VAL A 501 18.29 -7.41 10.19
C VAL A 501 17.44 -7.86 8.99
N ILE A 502 16.43 -8.71 9.19
CA ILE A 502 15.47 -9.09 8.14
C ILE A 502 14.62 -7.89 7.73
N GLY A 503 14.07 -7.12 8.69
CA GLY A 503 13.31 -5.89 8.41
C GLY A 503 14.15 -4.84 7.68
N PHE A 504 15.42 -4.73 8.05
CA PHE A 504 16.44 -3.88 7.44
C PHE A 504 16.74 -4.31 5.98
N GLY A 505 17.02 -5.60 5.75
CA GLY A 505 17.22 -6.14 4.41
C GLY A 505 15.97 -6.01 3.54
N ALA A 506 14.78 -6.22 4.11
CA ALA A 506 13.49 -6.12 3.44
C ALA A 506 13.21 -4.71 2.90
N ILE A 507 13.44 -3.65 3.69
CA ILE A 507 13.22 -2.27 3.24
C ILE A 507 14.25 -1.85 2.18
N ILE A 508 15.52 -2.22 2.35
CA ILE A 508 16.60 -1.98 1.36
C ILE A 508 16.29 -2.66 0.04
N PHE A 509 15.87 -3.93 0.09
CA PHE A 509 15.46 -4.69 -1.08
C PHE A 509 14.27 -4.02 -1.79
N MET A 510 13.17 -3.76 -1.05
CA MET A 510 11.94 -3.22 -1.61
C MET A 510 12.19 -1.88 -2.31
N ALA A 511 12.92 -0.99 -1.65
CA ALA A 511 13.39 0.28 -2.17
C ALA A 511 14.27 0.14 -3.42
N GLY A 512 15.29 -0.72 -3.37
CA GLY A 512 16.25 -0.89 -4.46
C GLY A 512 15.66 -1.55 -5.70
N CYS A 513 14.71 -2.47 -5.53
CA CYS A 513 13.95 -3.05 -6.62
C CYS A 513 13.06 -2.01 -7.32
N ASN A 514 12.32 -1.22 -6.53
CA ASN A 514 11.60 -0.03 -6.99
C ASN A 514 12.53 0.79 -7.91
N THR A 515 13.56 1.38 -7.29
CA THR A 515 14.61 2.20 -7.89
C THR A 515 15.06 1.67 -9.25
N THR A 516 15.39 0.38 -9.30
CA THR A 516 16.04 -0.22 -10.46
C THR A 516 15.08 -0.45 -11.61
N LEU A 517 13.83 -0.87 -11.34
CA LEU A 517 12.83 -1.07 -12.37
C LEU A 517 12.52 0.21 -13.13
N GLN A 518 12.49 1.34 -12.43
CA GLN A 518 12.10 2.61 -13.03
C GLN A 518 13.25 3.29 -13.78
N LEU A 519 14.48 3.12 -13.27
CA LEU A 519 15.71 3.52 -13.93
C LEU A 519 16.07 2.63 -15.13
N GLY A 520 15.51 1.42 -15.19
CA GLY A 520 15.70 0.46 -16.28
C GLY A 520 14.61 0.52 -17.35
N ALA A 521 13.38 0.92 -17.00
CA ALA A 521 12.27 0.98 -17.94
C ALA A 521 12.27 2.28 -18.78
N PRO A 522 12.09 2.18 -20.11
CA PRO A 522 11.77 3.30 -20.99
C PRO A 522 10.56 4.08 -20.50
N ASP A 523 10.54 5.39 -20.72
CA ASP A 523 9.46 6.27 -20.26
C ASP A 523 8.08 5.81 -20.75
N GLU A 524 7.99 5.31 -21.99
CA GLU A 524 6.75 4.82 -22.61
C GLU A 524 6.19 3.52 -21.96
N LEU A 525 7.01 2.79 -21.18
CA LEU A 525 6.63 1.51 -20.54
C LEU A 525 6.77 1.52 -19.01
N ARG A 526 7.31 2.59 -18.41
CA ARG A 526 7.66 2.65 -16.97
C ARG A 526 6.48 2.34 -16.05
N GLY A 527 5.32 2.95 -16.27
CA GLY A 527 4.14 2.70 -15.46
C GLY A 527 3.58 1.27 -15.63
N ARG A 528 3.69 0.66 -16.82
CA ARG A 528 3.22 -0.72 -17.07
C ARG A 528 4.05 -1.71 -16.24
N VAL A 529 5.37 -1.50 -16.22
CA VAL A 529 6.31 -2.23 -15.35
C VAL A 529 6.03 -1.96 -13.87
N MET A 530 5.71 -0.73 -13.49
CA MET A 530 5.32 -0.39 -12.11
C MET A 530 3.95 -0.96 -11.69
N GLY A 531 3.03 -1.14 -12.63
CA GLY A 531 1.75 -1.81 -12.40
C GLY A 531 1.92 -3.30 -12.13
N LEU A 532 2.81 -3.96 -12.87
CA LEU A 532 3.22 -5.33 -12.58
C LEU A 532 3.87 -5.42 -11.19
N TYR A 533 4.79 -4.50 -10.83
CA TYR A 533 5.39 -4.43 -9.50
C TYR A 533 4.34 -4.32 -8.38
N ALA A 534 3.37 -3.39 -8.51
CA ALA A 534 2.33 -3.18 -7.51
C ALA A 534 1.42 -4.42 -7.34
N LEU A 535 1.03 -5.06 -8.45
CA LEU A 535 0.26 -6.30 -8.45
C LEU A 535 1.03 -7.45 -7.79
N MET A 536 2.33 -7.60 -8.10
CA MET A 536 3.18 -8.67 -7.58
C MET A 536 3.48 -8.49 -6.08
N PHE A 537 3.56 -7.26 -5.58
CA PHE A 537 3.72 -6.96 -4.16
C PHE A 537 2.41 -7.15 -3.36
N GLY A 538 1.31 -6.53 -3.80
CA GLY A 538 0.05 -6.56 -3.04
C GLY A 538 -0.79 -7.83 -3.22
N GLY A 539 -0.74 -8.45 -4.39
CA GLY A 539 -1.55 -9.62 -4.73
C GLY A 539 -0.96 -10.98 -4.31
N SER A 540 0.31 -11.01 -3.87
CA SER A 540 1.01 -12.26 -3.52
C SER A 540 0.85 -12.70 -2.07
N THR A 541 0.42 -11.82 -1.16
CA THR A 541 0.24 -12.12 0.28
C THR A 541 -0.63 -13.36 0.55
N PRO A 542 -1.79 -13.57 -0.11
CA PRO A 542 -2.59 -14.79 0.11
C PRO A 542 -1.85 -16.05 -0.33
N ILE A 543 -1.04 -15.97 -1.40
CA ILE A 543 -0.29 -17.11 -1.94
C ILE A 543 0.89 -17.46 -1.01
N GLY A 544 1.68 -16.46 -0.61
CA GLY A 544 2.83 -16.67 0.27
C GLY A 544 2.42 -17.16 1.67
N SER A 545 1.33 -16.61 2.22
CA SER A 545 0.77 -17.06 3.51
C SER A 545 0.38 -18.55 3.47
N PHE A 546 -0.32 -18.99 2.41
CA PHE A 546 -0.69 -20.39 2.21
C PHE A 546 0.52 -21.32 2.07
N LEU A 547 1.52 -20.94 1.27
CA LEU A 547 2.72 -21.75 1.02
C LEU A 547 3.58 -21.92 2.28
N VAL A 548 3.88 -20.83 2.99
CA VAL A 548 4.68 -20.85 4.22
C VAL A 548 3.98 -21.70 5.28
N GLY A 549 2.67 -21.53 5.46
CA GLY A 549 1.88 -22.36 6.37
C GLY A 549 1.91 -23.85 5.99
N SER A 550 1.60 -24.18 4.73
CA SER A 550 1.58 -25.58 4.25
C SER A 550 2.89 -26.32 4.49
N LEU A 551 4.01 -25.67 4.19
CA LEU A 551 5.33 -26.28 4.36
C LEU A 551 5.73 -26.42 5.83
N ALA A 552 5.34 -25.45 6.67
CA ALA A 552 5.61 -25.47 8.10
C ALA A 552 4.81 -26.56 8.83
N GLU A 553 3.66 -26.97 8.29
CA GLU A 553 2.89 -28.12 8.78
C GLU A 553 3.64 -29.45 8.55
N VAL A 554 4.01 -29.74 7.30
CA VAL A 554 4.50 -31.07 6.91
C VAL A 554 5.98 -31.29 7.22
N ALA A 555 6.77 -30.21 7.34
CA ALA A 555 8.21 -30.27 7.58
C ALA A 555 8.66 -29.50 8.83
N GLY A 556 7.74 -28.83 9.54
CA GLY A 556 8.04 -28.01 10.70
C GLY A 556 8.49 -26.59 10.37
N VAL A 557 8.27 -25.66 11.31
CA VAL A 557 8.54 -24.22 11.13
C VAL A 557 10.00 -23.92 10.79
N ARG A 558 10.97 -24.61 11.40
CA ARG A 558 12.39 -24.44 11.04
C ARG A 558 12.62 -24.77 9.56
N VAL A 559 12.11 -25.90 9.06
CA VAL A 559 12.29 -26.28 7.65
C VAL A 559 11.54 -25.34 6.72
N ALA A 560 10.37 -24.82 7.09
CA ALA A 560 9.66 -23.84 6.25
C ALA A 560 10.37 -22.48 6.17
N LEU A 561 10.97 -22.00 7.25
CA LEU A 561 11.79 -20.78 7.24
C LEU A 561 13.11 -21.01 6.50
N MET A 562 13.76 -22.17 6.71
CA MET A 562 14.92 -22.60 5.92
C MET A 562 14.58 -22.71 4.45
N ALA A 563 13.43 -23.25 4.07
CA ALA A 563 13.02 -23.41 2.68
C ALA A 563 12.56 -22.09 2.06
N ALA A 564 11.81 -21.24 2.77
CA ALA A 564 11.49 -19.90 2.28
C ALA A 564 12.78 -19.08 2.03
N GLY A 565 13.73 -19.14 2.97
CA GLY A 565 15.06 -18.55 2.80
C GLY A 565 15.90 -19.21 1.71
N ALA A 566 15.98 -20.54 1.66
CA ALA A 566 16.82 -21.29 0.72
C ALA A 566 16.24 -21.34 -0.70
N THR A 567 14.93 -21.41 -0.88
CA THR A 567 14.26 -21.16 -2.17
C THR A 567 14.46 -19.71 -2.57
N GLY A 568 14.38 -18.75 -1.64
CA GLY A 568 14.80 -17.38 -1.88
C GLY A 568 16.23 -17.29 -2.42
N LEU A 569 17.20 -17.88 -1.73
CA LEU A 569 18.62 -17.93 -2.11
C LEU A 569 18.88 -18.72 -3.40
N ALA A 570 18.15 -19.81 -3.64
CA ALA A 570 18.28 -20.64 -4.84
C ALA A 570 17.68 -19.95 -6.07
N VAL A 571 16.56 -19.25 -5.92
CA VAL A 571 15.98 -18.40 -6.97
C VAL A 571 16.86 -17.17 -7.21
N LEU A 572 17.37 -16.52 -6.17
CA LEU A 572 18.40 -15.47 -6.25
C LEU A 572 19.64 -15.96 -7.01
N GLY A 573 20.13 -17.14 -6.66
CA GLY A 573 21.30 -17.79 -7.27
C GLY A 573 21.05 -18.24 -8.71
N ALA A 574 19.88 -18.78 -9.02
CA ALA A 574 19.46 -19.15 -10.37
C ALA A 574 19.30 -17.91 -11.26
N ILE A 575 18.69 -16.85 -10.74
CA ILE A 575 18.61 -15.53 -11.37
C ILE A 575 20.02 -14.97 -11.63
N ALA A 576 20.93 -15.05 -10.66
CA ALA A 576 22.31 -14.59 -10.80
C ALA A 576 23.15 -15.45 -11.77
N LEU A 577 22.93 -16.77 -11.81
CA LEU A 577 23.58 -17.69 -12.73
C LEU A 577 23.06 -17.52 -14.16
N TRP A 578 21.74 -17.37 -14.33
CA TRP A 578 21.10 -17.01 -15.60
C TRP A 578 21.61 -15.67 -16.11
N TRP A 579 21.79 -14.69 -15.22
CA TRP A 579 22.42 -13.40 -15.52
C TRP A 579 23.87 -13.55 -15.99
N ARG A 580 24.69 -14.35 -15.28
CA ARG A 580 26.08 -14.64 -15.68
C ARG A 580 26.14 -15.36 -17.03
N ARG A 581 25.31 -16.38 -17.25
CA ARG A 581 25.29 -17.22 -18.47
C ARG A 581 24.83 -16.48 -19.72
N ARG A 582 23.97 -15.48 -19.62
CA ARG A 582 23.57 -14.63 -20.76
C ARG A 582 24.59 -13.55 -21.10
N GLY A 583 25.70 -13.49 -20.37
CA GLY A 583 26.60 -12.33 -20.33
C GLY A 583 25.91 -11.14 -19.65
N ALA A 584 26.70 -10.19 -19.14
CA ALA A 584 26.12 -8.89 -18.81
C ALA A 584 25.53 -8.30 -20.10
N PRO A 585 24.21 -8.07 -20.20
CA PRO A 585 23.64 -7.48 -21.40
C PRO A 585 24.28 -6.10 -21.53
N ARG A 586 25.03 -5.85 -22.60
CA ARG A 586 25.50 -4.50 -22.97
C ARG A 586 24.27 -3.61 -22.87
N ASP A 587 24.31 -2.59 -21.99
CA ASP A 587 23.16 -1.74 -21.66
C ASP A 587 22.46 -1.37 -22.97
N THR A 588 21.31 -2.00 -23.25
CA THR A 588 20.71 -1.92 -24.58
C THR A 588 20.36 -0.46 -24.80
N PRO A 589 20.93 0.20 -25.83
CA PRO A 589 20.71 1.63 -26.01
C PRO A 589 19.21 1.88 -26.09
N THR A 590 18.77 2.95 -25.44
CA THR A 590 17.37 3.31 -25.18
C THR A 590 16.53 3.64 -26.42
N GLY A 591 17.01 3.25 -27.61
CA GLY A 591 16.32 3.38 -28.89
C GLY A 591 15.11 2.46 -29.00
N SER A 592 13.94 3.03 -28.69
CA SER A 592 12.59 2.63 -29.13
C SER A 592 12.38 1.11 -29.32
N TRP A 593 11.93 0.44 -28.27
CA TRP A 593 11.57 -1.00 -28.28
C TRP A 593 10.53 -1.31 -29.39
N SER A 594 9.68 -0.35 -29.69
CA SER A 594 8.71 -0.34 -30.80
C SER A 594 9.28 -0.64 -32.20
N ARG A 595 10.58 -0.43 -32.47
CA ARG A 595 11.19 -0.83 -33.77
C ARG A 595 11.51 -2.32 -33.88
N ARG A 596 11.64 -3.05 -32.77
CA ARG A 596 11.96 -4.50 -32.79
C ARG A 596 10.71 -5.39 -32.79
N ALA A 597 9.57 -4.86 -32.33
CA ALA A 597 8.30 -5.57 -32.29
C ALA A 597 7.52 -5.50 -33.62
N ALA A 598 7.98 -4.72 -34.60
CA ALA A 598 7.39 -4.71 -35.93
C ALA A 598 7.70 -6.04 -36.65
N PRO A 599 6.69 -6.74 -37.21
CA PRO A 599 6.93 -7.96 -37.98
C PRO A 599 7.84 -7.65 -39.17
N ARG A 600 8.87 -8.49 -39.39
CA ARG A 600 9.74 -8.42 -40.56
C ARG A 600 8.87 -8.54 -41.82
N ARG A 601 8.61 -7.42 -42.50
CA ARG A 601 8.11 -7.46 -43.88
C ARG A 601 9.18 -8.16 -44.72
N GLY A 602 8.79 -9.22 -45.43
CA GLY A 602 9.68 -9.92 -46.35
C GLY A 602 10.17 -9.00 -47.47
N PRO A 603 11.25 -9.38 -48.19
CA PRO A 603 11.79 -8.58 -49.28
C PRO A 603 10.77 -8.54 -50.44
N SER A 604 10.00 -7.45 -50.51
CA SER A 604 9.14 -7.16 -51.65
C SER A 604 9.99 -6.69 -52.83
N GLY A 605 10.55 -7.64 -53.57
CA GLY A 605 11.04 -7.37 -54.91
C GLY A 605 9.86 -7.16 -55.85
N LEU A 606 9.90 -6.09 -56.65
CA LEU A 606 9.56 -6.01 -58.07
C LEU A 606 9.99 -4.61 -58.58
N PRO A 607 10.37 -4.45 -59.87
CA PRO A 607 10.99 -3.22 -60.36
C PRO A 607 9.99 -2.09 -60.61
N ARG A 608 10.52 -0.86 -60.71
CA ARG A 608 9.79 0.29 -61.25
C ARG A 608 9.81 0.26 -62.78
N PRO A 609 8.71 0.62 -63.47
CA PRO A 609 8.79 1.37 -64.72
C PRO A 609 9.23 2.82 -64.45
#